data_AF-A0A7Y5E8K3-F1
#
_entry.id   AF-A0A7Y5E8K3-F1
#
_cell.length_a   1.000
_cell.length_b   1.000
_cell.length_c   1.000
_cell.angle_alpha   90.00
_cell.angle_beta   90.00
_cell.angle_gamma   90.00
#
_symmetry.space_group_name_H-M   'P 1'
#
loop_
_entity.id
_entity.type
_entity.pdbx_description
1 polymer ?
#
loop_
_entity_poly.entity_id
_entity_poly.type
_entity_poly.pdbx_seq_one_letter_code
_entity_poly.pdbx_strand_id
1 'polypeptide(L)'
;MEIKSKNISLKAILIVIAVGIWAIVLQNAGVIPTNQNVKVVNEVDAYVRGSVDVDGSVSVDNTVSVSIDEVLGKDNKKYYFNNR
;
A
#
# COMPACT_ATOMS: atom_id res chain seq x y z
N MET A 1 42.74 -28.14 31.45
CA MET A 1 42.09 -27.75 30.17
C MET A 1 40.75 -27.02 30.35
N GLU A 2 40.06 -27.14 31.48
CA GLU A 2 38.71 -26.56 31.68
C GLU A 2 38.62 -25.03 31.57
N ILE A 3 39.56 -24.26 32.12
CA ILE A 3 39.48 -22.78 32.15
C ILE A 3 39.52 -22.21 30.72
N LYS A 4 40.33 -22.81 29.85
CA LYS A 4 40.47 -22.40 28.44
C LYS A 4 39.16 -22.64 27.67
N SER A 5 38.47 -23.76 27.95
CA SER A 5 37.17 -24.09 27.35
C SER A 5 36.04 -23.17 27.85
N LYS A 6 35.98 -22.90 29.17
CA LYS A 6 34.98 -22.00 29.77
C LYS A 6 35.05 -20.57 29.22
N ASN A 7 36.26 -20.04 29.02
CA ASN A 7 36.45 -18.70 28.44
C ASN A 7 36.07 -18.62 26.95
N ILE A 8 36.29 -19.70 26.19
CA ILE A 8 35.87 -19.79 24.79
C ILE A 8 34.33 -19.86 24.71
N SER A 9 33.71 -20.65 25.57
CA SER A 9 32.25 -20.76 25.67
C SER A 9 31.60 -19.41 26.01
N LEU A 10 32.13 -18.68 27.00
CA LEU A 10 31.61 -17.37 27.39
C LEU A 10 31.76 -16.32 26.29
N LYS A 11 32.92 -16.29 25.60
CA LYS A 11 33.12 -15.40 24.44
C LYS A 11 32.16 -15.72 23.29
N ALA A 12 31.91 -16.99 23.02
CA ALA A 12 30.96 -17.39 21.99
C ALA A 12 29.53 -16.92 22.32
N ILE A 13 29.10 -17.08 23.57
CA ILE A 13 27.78 -16.59 24.03
C ILE A 13 27.67 -15.07 23.87
N LEU A 14 28.70 -14.32 24.28
CA LEU A 14 28.70 -12.85 24.13
C LEU A 14 28.61 -12.41 22.66
N ILE A 15 29.28 -13.11 21.75
CA ILE A 15 29.21 -12.81 20.30
C ILE A 15 27.80 -13.07 19.78
N VAL A 16 27.18 -14.20 20.15
CA VAL A 16 25.81 -14.53 19.72
C VAL A 16 24.82 -13.48 20.22
N ILE A 17 24.94 -13.03 21.47
CA ILE A 17 24.10 -11.96 22.03
C ILE A 17 24.31 -10.66 21.26
N ALA A 18 25.57 -10.27 21.00
CA ALA A 18 25.86 -9.05 20.25
C ALA A 18 25.26 -9.10 18.85
N VAL A 19 25.41 -10.20 18.12
CA VAL A 19 24.81 -10.39 16.80
C VAL A 19 23.28 -10.38 16.88
N GLY A 20 22.69 -11.02 17.88
CA GLY A 20 21.24 -11.05 18.09
C GLY A 20 20.64 -9.66 18.34
N ILE A 21 21.30 -8.83 19.16
CA ILE A 21 20.89 -7.45 19.40
C ILE A 21 20.95 -6.65 18.10
N TRP A 22 22.05 -6.74 17.35
CA TRP A 22 22.19 -6.04 16.06
C TRP A 22 21.15 -6.47 15.04
N ALA A 23 20.80 -7.77 14.99
CA ALA A 23 19.74 -8.26 14.11
C ALA A 23 18.38 -7.62 14.43
N ILE A 24 18.03 -7.46 15.71
CA ILE A 24 16.79 -6.78 16.13
C ILE A 24 16.84 -5.30 15.78
N VAL A 25 17.96 -4.62 16.02
CA VAL A 25 18.12 -3.20 15.65
C VAL A 25 17.94 -2.99 14.14
N LEU A 26 18.54 -3.84 13.31
CA LEU A 26 18.44 -3.73 11.85
C LEU A 26 17.05 -4.08 11.31
N GLN A 27 16.33 -4.98 11.97
CA GLN A 27 14.91 -5.25 11.68
C GLN A 27 14.02 -4.05 12.02
N ASN A 28 14.24 -3.40 13.18
CA ASN A 28 13.49 -2.20 13.57
C ASN A 28 13.84 -0.96 12.72
N ALA A 29 15.08 -0.85 12.25
CA ALA A 29 15.52 0.21 11.35
C ALA A 29 15.02 0.04 9.90
N GLY A 30 14.31 -1.04 9.59
CA GLY A 30 13.81 -1.32 8.24
C GLY A 30 14.89 -1.76 7.24
N VAL A 31 16.10 -2.09 7.70
CA VAL A 31 17.20 -2.59 6.84
C VAL A 31 16.99 -4.07 6.52
N ILE A 32 16.52 -4.84 7.50
CA ILE A 32 16.11 -6.24 7.30
C ILE A 32 14.59 -6.25 7.14
N PRO A 33 14.04 -6.74 6.02
CA PRO A 33 12.60 -6.74 5.78
C PRO A 33 11.88 -7.66 6.77
N THR A 34 10.84 -7.15 7.41
CA THR A 34 9.99 -7.84 8.38
C THR A 34 8.53 -7.84 7.95
N ASN A 35 8.27 -8.13 6.67
CA ASN A 35 6.92 -8.13 6.12
C ASN A 35 5.99 -9.06 6.93
N GLN A 36 4.89 -8.51 7.41
CA GLN A 36 3.85 -9.23 8.14
C GLN A 36 2.56 -9.21 7.34
N ASN A 37 1.92 -10.37 7.22
CA ASN A 37 0.58 -10.46 6.66
C ASN A 37 -0.42 -10.05 7.74
N VAL A 38 -1.02 -8.87 7.58
CA VAL A 38 -2.04 -8.35 8.50
C VAL A 38 -3.39 -8.25 7.79
N LYS A 39 -4.47 -8.51 8.53
CA LYS A 39 -5.83 -8.27 8.06
C LYS A 39 -6.35 -6.98 8.69
N VAL A 40 -6.71 -6.02 7.85
CA VAL A 40 -7.42 -4.83 8.29
C VAL A 40 -8.89 -5.21 8.51
N VAL A 41 -9.41 -4.95 9.72
CA VAL A 41 -10.79 -5.30 10.13
C VAL A 41 -11.74 -4.10 10.17
N ASN A 42 -11.21 -2.89 9.98
CA ASN A 42 -11.95 -1.63 10.03
C ASN A 42 -11.90 -0.91 8.69
N GLU A 43 -12.75 0.09 8.53
CA GLU A 43 -12.68 1.04 7.41
C GLU A 43 -11.39 1.87 7.50
N VAL A 44 -10.79 2.14 6.34
CA VAL A 44 -9.58 2.97 6.21
C VAL A 44 -9.91 4.11 5.27
N ASP A 45 -9.78 5.34 5.77
CA ASP A 45 -9.78 6.52 4.92
C ASP A 45 -8.48 6.53 4.10
N ALA A 46 -8.60 6.29 2.80
CA ALA A 46 -7.49 6.15 1.89
C ALA A 46 -7.53 7.24 0.82
N TYR A 47 -6.41 7.96 0.67
CA TYR A 47 -6.25 8.93 -0.40
C TYR A 47 -5.72 8.25 -1.66
N VAL A 48 -6.58 8.14 -2.67
CA VAL A 48 -6.20 7.60 -3.99
C VAL A 48 -5.66 8.72 -4.87
N ARG A 49 -4.46 8.53 -5.42
CA ARG A 49 -3.85 9.44 -6.42
C ARG A 49 -3.99 8.84 -7.82
N GLY A 50 -4.37 9.66 -8.79
CA GLY A 50 -4.45 9.27 -10.20
C GLY A 50 -5.87 8.93 -10.65
N SER A 51 -5.98 8.02 -11.61
CA SER A 51 -7.26 7.54 -12.15
C SER A 51 -7.64 6.22 -11.51
N VAL A 52 -8.92 6.04 -11.24
CA VAL A 52 -9.51 4.78 -10.81
C VAL A 52 -10.36 4.26 -11.95
N ASP A 53 -10.11 3.03 -12.38
CA ASP A 53 -11.01 2.33 -13.27
C ASP A 53 -12.04 1.56 -12.44
N VAL A 54 -13.32 1.69 -12.79
CA VAL A 54 -14.42 1.15 -12.00
C VAL A 54 -15.26 0.25 -12.88
N ASP A 55 -15.17 -1.05 -12.63
CA ASP A 55 -16.08 -2.03 -13.20
C ASP A 55 -17.40 -2.02 -12.42
N GLY A 56 -18.38 -1.22 -12.86
CA GLY A 56 -19.71 -1.17 -12.25
C GLY A 56 -20.35 0.22 -12.30
N SER A 57 -20.98 0.61 -11.19
CA SER A 57 -21.73 1.85 -11.07
C SER A 57 -21.06 2.81 -10.10
N VAL A 58 -21.00 4.09 -10.47
CA VAL A 58 -20.61 5.19 -9.60
C VAL A 58 -21.85 6.01 -9.26
N SER A 59 -22.10 6.26 -7.97
CA SER A 59 -23.12 7.24 -7.55
C SER A 59 -22.49 8.61 -7.49
N VAL A 60 -23.13 9.59 -8.13
CA VAL A 60 -22.71 10.99 -8.07
C VAL A 60 -23.84 11.79 -7.45
N ASP A 61 -23.62 12.25 -6.23
CA ASP A 61 -24.63 12.99 -5.45
C ASP A 61 -24.69 14.48 -5.82
N ASN A 62 -24.19 14.83 -7.01
CA ASN A 62 -24.12 16.20 -7.54
C ASN A 62 -24.71 16.26 -8.95
N THR A 63 -25.02 17.47 -9.42
CA THR A 63 -25.43 17.69 -10.82
C THR A 63 -24.22 17.54 -11.74
N VAL A 64 -24.31 16.58 -12.68
CA VAL A 64 -23.32 16.39 -13.74
C VAL A 64 -23.81 17.07 -15.02
N SER A 65 -22.99 17.96 -15.58
CA SER A 65 -23.23 18.51 -16.92
C SER A 65 -22.51 17.65 -17.96
N VAL A 66 -23.21 17.31 -19.04
CA VAL A 66 -22.66 16.52 -20.14
C VAL A 66 -22.76 17.35 -21.42
N SER A 67 -21.63 17.55 -22.08
CA SER A 67 -21.54 18.13 -23.41
C SER A 67 -21.80 17.05 -24.46
N ILE A 68 -22.93 17.12 -25.15
CA ILE A 68 -23.31 16.07 -26.11
C ILE A 68 -22.55 16.21 -27.45
N ASP A 69 -21.94 17.37 -27.71
CA ASP A 69 -21.06 17.57 -28.86
C ASP A 69 -19.86 16.59 -28.86
N GLU A 70 -19.38 16.21 -27.67
CA GLU A 70 -18.28 15.25 -27.50
C GLU A 70 -18.75 13.80 -27.72
N VAL A 71 -20.04 13.52 -27.48
CA VAL A 71 -20.65 12.18 -27.59
C VAL A 71 -21.08 11.86 -29.03
N LEU A 72 -21.58 12.86 -29.77
CA LEU A 72 -22.18 12.66 -31.09
C LEU A 72 -21.18 12.72 -32.24
N GLY A 73 -19.92 13.06 -31.96
CA GLY A 73 -18.89 13.30 -32.97
C GLY A 73 -19.12 14.63 -33.71
N LYS A 74 -18.04 15.19 -34.28
CA LYS A 74 -18.08 16.47 -35.01
C LYS A 74 -18.72 16.33 -36.39
N ASP A 75 -19.98 15.92 -36.46
CA ASP A 75 -20.69 15.73 -37.73
C ASP A 75 -21.53 16.95 -38.15
N ASN A 76 -21.40 18.08 -37.44
CA ASN A 76 -22.12 19.34 -37.64
C ASN A 76 -23.65 19.22 -37.60
N LYS A 77 -24.21 18.10 -37.11
CA LYS A 77 -25.64 17.94 -36.96
C LYS A 77 -26.07 18.46 -35.59
N LYS A 78 -27.17 19.21 -35.57
CA LYS A 78 -27.78 19.70 -34.34
C LYS A 78 -28.73 18.64 -33.81
N TYR A 79 -28.43 18.11 -32.63
CA TYR A 79 -29.29 17.16 -31.95
C TYR A 79 -30.10 17.88 -30.90
N TYR A 80 -31.42 17.77 -30.99
CA TYR A 80 -32.35 18.36 -30.04
C TYR A 80 -32.94 17.24 -29.18
N PHE A 81 -32.88 17.39 -27.86
CA PHE A 81 -33.60 16.48 -26.97
C PHE A 81 -35.10 16.72 -27.10
N ASN A 82 -35.84 15.66 -27.35
CA ASN A 82 -37.30 15.65 -27.31
C ASN A 82 -37.75 14.76 -26.15
N ASN A 83 -38.38 15.38 -25.15
CA ASN A 83 -38.96 14.67 -24.01
C ASN A 83 -40.46 14.52 -24.27
N ARG A 84 -40.84 13.42 -24.92
CA ARG A 84 -42.24 13.13 -25.26
C ARG A 84 -42.80 12.04 -24.34
#